data_AF-A0A6N7KSZ7-F1
#
_entry.id   AF-A0A6N7KSZ7-F1
#
_cell.length_a   1.000
_cell.length_b   1.000
_cell.length_c   1.000
_cell.angle_alpha   90.00
_cell.angle_beta   90.00
_cell.angle_gamma   90.00
#
_symmetry.space_group_name_H-M   'P 1'
#
loop_
_entity.id
_entity.type
_entity.pdbx_description
1 polymer ?
#
loop_
_entity_poly.entity_id
_entity_poly.type
_entity_poly.pdbx_seq_one_letter_code
_entity_poly.pdbx_strand_id
1 'polypeptide(L)'
;MVQPWWPLAGLAVIHLADAAMCLKPVGFIRDCLQDVGFPRRFWPLLPLLKTVTAAGLVAGIWSAPLAVVTSAAVVCYFLTAVGMHIRARDLGRNLFLNATGMLVLSTATFVFALQNA
;
A
#
# COMPACT_ATOMS: atom_id res chain seq x y z
N MET A 1 -20.83 -3.05 -9.32
CA MET A 1 -20.37 -3.39 -7.96
C MET A 1 -19.57 -4.66 -8.04
N VAL A 2 -18.31 -4.64 -7.63
CA VAL A 2 -17.37 -5.78 -7.69
C VAL A 2 -17.74 -6.79 -6.61
N GLN A 3 -17.86 -8.07 -6.98
CA GLN A 3 -18.21 -9.15 -6.04
C GLN A 3 -17.19 -10.29 -6.08
N PRO A 4 -16.76 -10.82 -4.93
CA PRO A 4 -17.03 -10.30 -3.59
C PRO A 4 -16.34 -8.94 -3.35
N TRP A 5 -16.96 -8.05 -2.56
CA TRP A 5 -16.42 -6.70 -2.28
C TRP A 5 -15.33 -6.68 -1.19
N TRP A 6 -15.24 -7.75 -0.38
CA TRP A 6 -14.36 -7.80 0.78
C TRP A 6 -12.86 -7.70 0.48
N PRO A 7 -12.30 -8.15 -0.67
CA PRO A 7 -10.87 -8.00 -0.95
C PRO A 7 -10.46 -6.52 -1.04
N LEU A 8 -11.26 -5.71 -1.75
CA LEU A 8 -11.05 -4.26 -1.87
C LEU A 8 -11.21 -3.56 -0.51
N ALA A 9 -12.24 -3.93 0.25
CA ALA A 9 -12.47 -3.37 1.58
C ALA A 9 -11.36 -3.74 2.58
N GLY A 10 -10.90 -5.00 2.56
CA GLY A 10 -9.81 -5.47 3.42
C GLY A 10 -8.52 -4.70 3.15
N LEU A 11 -8.14 -4.54 1.88
CA LEU A 11 -6.97 -3.75 1.51
C LEU A 11 -7.16 -2.26 1.87
N ALA A 12 -8.36 -1.70 1.71
CA ALA A 12 -8.66 -0.33 2.11
C ALA A 12 -8.48 -0.10 3.62
N VAL A 13 -8.95 -1.03 4.46
CA VAL A 13 -8.78 -0.96 5.92
C VAL A 13 -7.30 -1.00 6.30
N ILE A 14 -6.52 -1.87 5.65
CA ILE A 14 -5.07 -1.97 5.90
C ILE A 14 -4.38 -0.64 5.56
N HIS A 15 -4.68 -0.05 4.40
CA HIS A 15 -4.11 1.25 4.02
C HIS A 15 -4.55 2.39 4.96
N LEU A 16 -5.79 2.36 5.44
CA LEU A 16 -6.28 3.36 6.38
C LEU A 16 -5.61 3.25 7.75
N ALA A 17 -5.40 2.02 8.25
CA ALA A 17 -4.66 1.77 9.47
C ALA A 17 -3.21 2.22 9.35
N ASP A 18 -2.55 1.92 8.21
CA ASP A 18 -1.19 2.36 7.93
C ASP A 18 -1.10 3.90 7.81
N ALA A 19 -2.12 4.55 7.21
CA ALA A 19 -2.20 6.01 7.18
C ALA A 19 -2.23 6.60 8.59
N ALA A 20 -3.04 6.04 9.49
CA ALA A 20 -3.11 6.48 10.88
C ALA A 20 -1.76 6.31 11.61
N MET A 21 -1.07 5.19 11.40
CA MET A 21 0.26 4.96 11.96
C MET A 21 1.33 5.90 11.37
N CYS A 22 1.12 6.39 10.14
CA CYS A 22 2.00 7.35 9.46
C CYS A 22 1.73 8.82 9.82
N LEU A 23 0.58 9.20 10.40
CA LEU A 23 0.30 10.58 10.86
C LEU A 23 1.32 11.04 11.89
N LYS A 24 1.62 10.16 12.85
CA LYS A 24 2.74 10.29 13.77
C LYS A 24 3.52 8.97 13.71
N PRO A 25 4.54 8.88 12.83
CA PRO A 25 5.22 7.62 12.53
C PRO A 25 5.65 6.91 13.80
N VAL A 26 5.02 5.76 14.05
CA VAL A 26 5.40 4.84 15.14
C VAL A 26 6.83 4.34 14.91
N GLY A 27 7.52 3.91 15.98
CA GLY A 27 8.95 3.55 15.94
C GLY A 27 9.32 2.66 14.75
N PHE A 28 8.56 1.57 14.56
CA PHE A 28 8.76 0.65 13.43
C PHE A 28 8.67 1.32 12.04
N ILE A 29 7.68 2.19 11.79
CA ILE A 29 7.55 2.89 10.50
C ILE A 29 8.68 3.90 10.33
N ARG A 30 9.01 4.62 11.41
CA ARG A 30 10.11 5.58 11.42
C ARG A 30 11.43 4.89 11.05
N ASP A 31 11.74 3.78 11.71
CA ASP A 31 12.97 3.03 11.49
C ASP A 31 13.04 2.51 10.05
N CYS A 32 11.95 1.90 9.57
CA CYS A 32 11.82 1.44 8.18
C CYS A 32 12.08 2.56 7.15
N LEU A 33 11.52 3.76 7.36
CA LEU A 33 11.76 4.91 6.49
C LEU A 33 13.21 5.43 6.57
N GLN A 34 13.84 5.33 7.74
CA GLN A 34 15.23 5.73 7.94
C GLN A 34 16.21 4.72 7.31
N ASP A 35 15.94 3.41 7.44
CA ASP A 35 16.76 2.33 6.89
C ASP A 35 16.88 2.44 5.36
N VAL A 36 15.80 2.83 4.69
CA VAL A 36 15.81 3.07 3.23
C VAL A 36 16.22 4.48 2.83
N GLY A 37 16.59 5.33 3.79
CA GLY A 37 17.00 6.72 3.55
C GLY A 37 15.90 7.63 2.99
N PHE A 38 14.62 7.34 3.28
CA PHE A 38 13.51 8.12 2.73
C PHE A 38 13.47 9.54 3.31
N PRO A 39 13.51 10.60 2.48
CA PRO A 39 13.64 11.97 2.97
C PRO A 39 12.48 12.39 3.89
N ARG A 40 12.80 12.91 5.08
CA ARG A 40 11.82 13.31 6.11
C ARG A 40 10.78 14.32 5.62
N ARG A 41 11.14 15.18 4.66
CA ARG A 41 10.23 16.14 4.03
C ARG A 41 9.00 15.49 3.36
N PHE A 42 9.11 14.23 2.96
CA PHE A 42 8.04 13.49 2.29
C PHE A 42 7.22 12.61 3.26
N TRP A 43 7.58 12.53 4.54
CA TRP A 43 6.83 11.70 5.50
C TRP A 43 5.37 12.13 5.65
N PRO A 44 5.03 13.43 5.67
CA PRO A 44 3.62 13.86 5.69
C PRO A 44 2.81 13.47 4.45
N LEU A 45 3.48 13.12 3.34
CA LEU A 45 2.83 12.66 2.12
C LEU A 45 2.33 11.21 2.25
N LEU A 46 2.98 10.39 3.08
CA LEU A 46 2.61 8.99 3.30
C LEU A 46 1.19 8.79 3.83
N PRO A 47 0.74 9.46 4.90
CA PRO A 47 -0.64 9.32 5.36
C PRO A 47 -1.63 9.80 4.30
N LEU A 48 -1.32 10.91 3.60
CA LEU A 48 -2.19 11.42 2.53
C LEU A 48 -2.37 10.38 1.41
N LEU A 49 -1.27 9.87 0.85
CA LEU A 49 -1.33 8.86 -0.21
C LEU A 49 -2.10 7.62 0.22
N LYS A 50 -1.88 7.14 1.45
CA LYS A 50 -2.57 5.96 1.99
C LYS A 50 -4.07 6.20 2.20
N THR A 51 -4.47 7.39 2.65
CA THR A 51 -5.90 7.74 2.74
C THR A 51 -6.56 7.82 1.38
N VAL A 52 -5.89 8.39 0.37
CA VAL A 52 -6.38 8.44 -1.01
C VAL A 52 -6.50 7.04 -1.59
N THR A 53 -5.53 6.16 -1.33
CA THR A 53 -5.61 4.74 -1.69
C THR A 53 -6.82 4.07 -1.06
N ALA A 54 -7.04 4.23 0.25
CA ALA A 54 -8.19 3.64 0.93
C ALA A 54 -9.51 4.14 0.33
N ALA A 55 -9.62 5.45 0.07
CA ALA A 55 -10.80 6.03 -0.59
C ALA A 55 -11.01 5.48 -2.01
N GLY A 56 -9.94 5.35 -2.81
CA GLY A 56 -9.98 4.80 -4.16
C GLY A 56 -10.40 3.33 -4.19
N LEU A 57 -9.93 2.52 -3.24
CA LEU A 57 -10.32 1.12 -3.10
C LEU A 57 -11.78 0.97 -2.67
N VAL A 58 -12.23 1.79 -1.73
CA VAL A 58 -13.65 1.85 -1.33
C VAL A 58 -14.52 2.25 -2.52
N ALA A 59 -14.19 3.34 -3.21
CA ALA A 59 -14.91 3.74 -4.41
C ALA A 59 -14.86 2.68 -5.53
N GLY A 60 -13.75 1.93 -5.62
CA GLY A 60 -13.56 0.79 -6.51
C GLY A 60 -14.56 -0.35 -6.30
N ILE A 61 -15.16 -0.48 -5.12
CA ILE A 61 -16.23 -1.46 -4.87
C ILE A 61 -17.41 -1.22 -5.82
N TRP A 62 -17.71 0.04 -6.15
CA TRP A 62 -18.80 0.39 -7.05
C TRP A 62 -18.35 0.59 -8.50
N SER A 63 -17.05 0.84 -8.73
CA SER A 63 -16.47 1.10 -10.06
C SER A 63 -15.26 0.20 -10.34
N ALA A 64 -15.46 -0.79 -11.22
CA ALA A 64 -14.41 -1.71 -11.67
C ALA A 64 -13.16 -1.00 -12.21
N PRO A 65 -13.27 -0.01 -13.12
CA PRO A 65 -12.09 0.73 -13.59
C PRO A 65 -11.30 1.38 -12.45
N LEU A 66 -12.00 1.89 -11.43
CA LEU A 66 -11.36 2.52 -10.28
C LEU A 66 -10.68 1.50 -9.36
N ALA A 67 -11.25 0.30 -9.20
CA ALA A 67 -10.61 -0.81 -8.50
C ALA A 67 -9.30 -1.22 -9.18
N VAL A 68 -9.31 -1.35 -10.51
CA VAL A 68 -8.12 -1.71 -11.30
C VAL A 68 -7.04 -0.64 -11.19
N VAL A 69 -7.39 0.63 -11.44
CA VAL A 69 -6.43 1.75 -11.41
C VAL A 69 -5.83 1.93 -10.01
N THR A 70 -6.67 1.90 -8.97
CA THR A 70 -6.19 2.08 -7.59
C THR A 70 -5.29 0.92 -7.19
N SER A 71 -5.69 -0.34 -7.46
CA SER A 71 -4.88 -1.51 -7.10
C SER A 71 -3.56 -1.56 -7.88
N ALA A 72 -3.56 -1.16 -9.17
CA ALA A 72 -2.34 -1.03 -9.96
C ALA A 72 -1.38 0.00 -9.35
N ALA A 73 -1.89 1.17 -8.95
CA ALA A 73 -1.09 2.21 -8.31
C ALA A 73 -0.47 1.73 -6.99
N VAL A 74 -1.21 0.94 -6.20
CA VAL A 74 -0.71 0.33 -4.96
C VAL A 74 0.38 -0.70 -5.23
N VAL A 75 0.23 -1.53 -6.26
CA VAL A 75 1.28 -2.47 -6.69
C VAL A 75 2.55 -1.71 -7.06
N CYS A 76 2.44 -0.66 -7.89
CA CYS A 76 3.59 0.19 -8.25
C CYS A 76 4.25 0.86 -7.02
N TYR A 77 3.45 1.30 -6.06
CA TYR A 77 3.94 1.85 -4.79
C TYR A 77 4.79 0.82 -4.03
N PHE A 78 4.29 -0.41 -3.85
CA PHE A 78 5.03 -1.44 -3.12
C PHE A 78 6.23 -2.00 -3.91
N LEU A 79 6.18 -2.05 -5.24
CA LEU A 79 7.35 -2.35 -6.07
C LEU A 79 8.46 -1.31 -5.85
N THR A 80 8.09 -0.03 -5.77
CA THR A 80 9.04 1.05 -5.47
C THR A 80 9.63 0.89 -4.07
N ALA A 81 8.79 0.57 -3.07
CA ALA A 81 9.24 0.32 -1.70
C ALA A 81 10.22 -0.86 -1.63
N VAL A 82 9.89 -2.00 -2.25
CA VAL A 82 10.79 -3.16 -2.35
C VAL A 82 12.12 -2.78 -3.02
N GLY A 83 12.08 -2.01 -4.11
CA GLY A 83 13.27 -1.51 -4.78
C GLY A 83 14.15 -0.63 -3.87
N MET A 84 13.54 0.21 -3.03
CA MET A 84 14.27 1.02 -2.04
C MET A 84 14.94 0.15 -0.97
N HIS A 85 14.26 -0.86 -0.43
CA HIS A 85 14.84 -1.79 0.53
C HIS A 85 16.00 -2.61 -0.06
N ILE A 86 15.84 -3.12 -1.29
CA ILE A 86 16.91 -3.85 -1.99
C ILE A 86 18.12 -2.94 -2.18
N ARG A 87 17.92 -1.69 -2.62
CA ARG A 87 18.99 -0.70 -2.81
C ARG A 87 19.71 -0.38 -1.49
N ALA A 88 18.97 -0.26 -0.39
CA ALA A 88 19.50 0.02 0.93
C ALA A 88 20.14 -1.21 1.61
N ARG A 89 20.05 -2.40 0.98
CA ARG A 89 20.43 -3.70 1.57
C ARG A 89 19.71 -4.00 2.88
N ASP A 90 18.54 -3.41 3.08
CA ASP A 90 17.65 -3.71 4.20
C ASP A 90 16.86 -4.99 3.87
N LEU A 91 17.51 -6.15 3.99
CA LEU A 91 16.94 -7.47 3.70
C LEU A 91 16.30 -8.13 4.93
N GLY A 92 16.08 -7.36 6.00
CA GLY A 92 15.56 -7.86 7.26
C GLY A 92 14.05 -8.06 7.29
N ARG A 93 13.49 -8.01 8.50
CA ARG A 93 12.06 -8.19 8.77
C ARG A 93 11.18 -7.17 8.04
N ASN A 94 11.69 -5.96 7.83
CA ASN A 94 11.00 -4.86 7.14
C ASN A 94 10.68 -5.19 5.68
N LEU A 95 11.66 -5.72 4.94
CA LEU A 95 11.46 -6.17 3.57
C LEU A 95 10.50 -7.36 3.50
N PHE A 96 10.73 -8.40 4.31
CA PHE A 96 10.04 -9.68 4.15
C PHE A 96 8.58 -9.64 4.61
N LEU A 97 8.29 -9.08 5.79
CA LEU A 97 6.92 -9.06 6.31
C LEU A 97 6.11 -7.88 5.80
N ASN A 98 6.74 -6.72 5.66
CA ASN A 98 6.02 -5.49 5.40
C ASN A 98 5.93 -5.20 3.90
N ALA A 99 7.06 -5.01 3.23
CA ALA A 99 7.08 -4.62 1.83
C ALA A 99 6.61 -5.76 0.91
N THR A 100 7.17 -6.96 1.07
CA THR A 100 6.80 -8.13 0.24
C THR A 100 5.40 -8.64 0.56
N GLY A 101 5.01 -8.70 1.83
CA GLY A 101 3.67 -9.12 2.24
C GLY A 101 2.58 -8.21 1.66
N MET A 102 2.77 -6.89 1.75
CA MET A 102 1.84 -5.93 1.17
C MET A 102 1.86 -5.95 -0.37
N LEU A 103 3.02 -6.16 -1.00
CA LEU A 103 3.10 -6.32 -2.45
C LEU A 103 2.27 -7.52 -2.93
N VAL A 104 2.37 -8.67 -2.24
CA VAL A 104 1.58 -9.87 -2.57
C VAL A 104 0.08 -9.59 -2.42
N LEU A 105 -0.35 -9.00 -1.31
CA LEU A 105 -1.75 -8.69 -1.08
C LEU A 105 -2.31 -7.70 -2.11
N SER A 106 -1.52 -6.68 -2.44
CA SER A 106 -1.88 -5.67 -3.44
C SER A 106 -1.96 -6.27 -4.84
N THR A 107 -1.03 -7.17 -5.18
CA THR A 107 -1.03 -7.87 -6.47
C THR A 107 -2.21 -8.82 -6.57
N ALA A 108 -2.53 -9.56 -5.50
CA ALA A 108 -3.71 -10.42 -5.46
C ALA A 108 -5.00 -9.60 -5.66
N THR A 109 -5.10 -8.44 -5.01
CA THR A 109 -6.24 -7.53 -5.14
C THR A 109 -6.32 -6.93 -6.55
N PHE A 110 -5.18 -6.61 -7.17
CA PHE A 110 -5.11 -6.12 -8.54
C PHE A 110 -5.56 -7.18 -9.56
N VAL A 111 -5.05 -8.41 -9.43
CA VAL A 111 -5.47 -9.54 -10.28
C VAL A 111 -6.96 -9.81 -10.12
N PHE A 112 -7.45 -9.78 -8.87
CA PHE A 112 -8.88 -9.89 -8.58
C PHE A 112 -9.67 -8.77 -9.26
N ALA A 113 -9.21 -7.52 -9.17
CA ALA A 113 -9.88 -6.39 -9.81
C ALA A 113 -9.92 -6.54 -11.34
N LEU A 114 -8.84 -7.01 -11.97
CA LEU A 114 -8.80 -7.28 -13.42
C LEU A 114 -9.78 -8.37 -13.86
N GLN A 115 -9.93 -9.43 -13.06
CA GLN A 115 -10.84 -10.54 -13.36
C GLN A 115 -12.33 -10.18 -13.21
N ASN A 116 -12.62 -9.11 -12.46
CA ASN A 116 -13.98 -8.68 -12.13
C ASN A 116 -14.30 -7.28 -12.69
N ALA A 117 -13.51 -6.82 -13.66
CA ALA A 117 -13.67 -5.52 -14.31
C ALA A 117 -14.57 -5.56 -15.55
#